data_AF-A0A956Z3Z0-F1
#
_entry.id   AF-A0A956Z3Z0-F1
#
_cell.length_a   1.000
_cell.length_b   1.000
_cell.length_c   1.000
_cell.angle_alpha   90.00
_cell.angle_beta   90.00
_cell.angle_gamma   90.00
#
_symmetry.space_group_name_H-M   'P 1'
#
loop_
_entity.id
_entity.type
_entity.pdbx_description
1 polymer ?
#
loop_
_entity_poly.entity_id
_entity_poly.type
_entity_poly.pdbx_seq_one_letter_code
_entity_poly.pdbx_strand_id
1 'polypeptide(L)'
;PYLLWMDGADVLLFHSASPSRGLDASDRLSGSRWVELVNQAYGSFFTNYVIHCNRVGYEDGKNFWGGSSVVSPDGDFLIQGTYFDEALLVQQIDLNQIHRTRSRLPLLRDEQPQLMQRELSRILARDSR
;
A
#
# COMPACT_ATOMS: atom_id res chain seq x y z
N PRO A 1 1.19 1.52 8.88
CA PRO A 1 1.52 2.62 7.94
C PRO A 1 1.52 4.01 8.58
N TYR A 2 0.42 4.43 9.23
CA TYR A 2 0.27 5.77 9.81
C TYR A 2 1.41 6.19 10.75
N LEU A 3 1.78 5.33 11.72
CA LEU A 3 2.87 5.66 12.66
C LEU A 3 4.22 5.85 11.94
N LEU A 4 4.52 5.04 10.94
CA LEU A 4 5.75 5.17 10.15
C LEU A 4 5.74 6.47 9.33
N TRP A 5 4.59 6.85 8.78
CA TRP A 5 4.41 8.11 8.07
C TRP A 5 4.65 9.32 8.98
N MET A 6 4.09 9.29 10.19
CA MET A 6 4.34 10.31 11.21
C MET A 6 5.80 10.37 11.66
N ASP A 7 6.50 9.24 11.66
CA ASP A 7 7.93 9.13 11.98
C ASP A 7 8.85 9.50 10.81
N GLY A 8 8.29 10.01 9.71
CA GLY A 8 9.07 10.53 8.58
C GLY A 8 9.47 9.49 7.55
N ALA A 9 8.81 8.33 7.49
CA ALA A 9 9.03 7.38 6.41
C ALA A 9 8.75 8.04 5.05
N ASP A 10 9.58 7.72 4.07
CA ASP A 10 9.47 8.14 2.67
C ASP A 10 9.01 6.98 1.75
N VAL A 11 9.37 5.75 2.13
CA VAL A 11 9.06 4.52 1.39
C VAL A 11 8.44 3.50 2.33
N LEU A 12 7.34 2.89 1.91
CA LEU A 12 6.69 1.78 2.58
C LEU A 12 6.97 0.48 1.81
N LEU A 13 7.61 -0.49 2.46
CA LEU A 13 7.90 -1.80 1.87
C LEU A 13 6.86 -2.81 2.36
N PHE A 14 6.09 -3.38 1.44
CA PHE A 14 5.13 -4.44 1.74
C PHE A 14 5.56 -5.74 1.09
N HIS A 15 5.77 -6.75 1.93
CA HIS A 15 6.04 -8.11 1.48
C HIS A 15 4.83 -8.99 1.81
N SER A 16 4.32 -9.71 0.82
CA SER A 16 3.12 -10.55 0.99
C SER A 16 3.25 -11.92 0.35
N ALA A 17 2.49 -12.87 0.89
CA ALA A 17 2.11 -14.10 0.23
C ALA A 17 0.57 -14.10 0.15
N SER A 18 0.03 -13.21 -0.68
CA SER A 18 -1.40 -13.02 -0.85
C SER A 18 -1.92 -14.01 -1.89
N PRO A 19 -2.77 -14.99 -1.52
CA PRO A 19 -3.33 -15.91 -2.47
C PRO A 19 -4.46 -15.25 -3.27
N SER A 20 -4.62 -15.70 -4.50
CA SER A 20 -5.76 -15.48 -5.36
C SER A 20 -7.04 -15.96 -4.65
N ARG A 21 -7.94 -15.03 -4.31
CA ARG A 21 -9.25 -15.33 -3.73
C ARG A 21 -10.34 -14.53 -4.41
N GLY A 22 -11.51 -15.16 -4.54
CA GLY A 22 -12.71 -14.58 -5.14
C GLY A 22 -12.66 -14.65 -6.67
N LEU A 23 -13.60 -15.41 -7.24
CA LEU A 23 -13.91 -15.36 -8.66
C LEU A 23 -14.97 -14.26 -8.84
N ASP A 24 -14.64 -13.27 -9.65
CA ASP A 24 -15.55 -12.24 -10.12
C ASP A 24 -15.80 -12.52 -11.62
N ALA A 25 -16.98 -12.15 -12.13
CA ALA A 25 -17.40 -12.38 -13.52
C ALA A 25 -16.54 -11.69 -14.60
N SER A 26 -15.53 -10.90 -14.22
CA SER A 26 -14.69 -10.05 -15.08
C SER A 26 -13.25 -10.55 -15.29
N ASP A 27 -12.97 -11.84 -15.07
CA ASP A 27 -11.67 -12.47 -15.37
C ASP A 27 -10.46 -11.88 -14.60
N ARG A 28 -10.70 -11.03 -13.59
CA ARG A 28 -9.69 -10.58 -12.62
C ARG A 28 -10.03 -11.08 -11.23
N LEU A 29 -9.02 -11.55 -10.51
CA LEU A 29 -9.17 -12.00 -9.12
C LEU A 29 -9.57 -10.81 -8.25
N SER A 30 -10.72 -10.89 -7.58
CA SER A 30 -11.20 -9.75 -6.77
C SER A 30 -10.23 -9.38 -5.64
N GLY A 31 -9.49 -10.36 -5.10
CA GLY A 31 -8.47 -10.13 -4.07
C GLY A 31 -7.25 -9.31 -4.52
N SER A 32 -6.75 -9.48 -5.75
CA SER A 32 -5.57 -8.73 -6.20
C SER A 32 -5.90 -7.25 -6.39
N ARG A 33 -7.08 -6.96 -6.95
CA ARG A 33 -7.59 -5.60 -7.11
C ARG A 33 -7.68 -4.84 -5.79
N TRP A 34 -8.13 -5.50 -4.72
CA TRP A 34 -8.21 -4.86 -3.40
C TRP A 34 -6.83 -4.49 -2.85
N VAL A 35 -5.84 -5.37 -3.02
CA VAL A 35 -4.45 -5.08 -2.61
C VAL A 35 -3.89 -3.90 -3.42
N GLU A 36 -4.08 -3.92 -4.74
CA GLU A 36 -3.67 -2.84 -5.63
C GLU A 36 -4.29 -1.50 -5.23
N LEU A 37 -5.61 -1.48 -4.99
CA LEU A 37 -6.32 -0.28 -4.56
C LEU A 37 -5.82 0.26 -3.21
N VAL A 38 -5.56 -0.63 -2.25
CA VAL A 38 -5.01 -0.24 -0.94
C VAL A 38 -3.60 0.34 -1.11
N ASN A 39 -2.76 -0.24 -1.97
CA ASN A 39 -1.42 0.27 -2.23
C ASN A 39 -1.47 1.68 -2.85
N GLN A 40 -2.36 1.92 -3.82
CA GLN A 40 -2.59 3.25 -4.41
C GLN A 40 -3.11 4.26 -3.38
N ALA A 41 -4.06 3.83 -2.55
CA ALA A 41 -4.61 4.64 -1.47
C ALA A 41 -3.52 5.01 -0.45
N TYR A 42 -2.63 4.08 -0.09
CA TYR A 42 -1.53 4.37 0.82
C TYR A 42 -0.47 5.27 0.19
N GLY A 43 -0.15 5.10 -1.09
CA GLY A 43 0.77 5.99 -1.81
C GLY A 43 0.26 7.43 -1.81
N SER A 44 -1.00 7.62 -2.21
CA SER A 44 -1.64 8.95 -2.28
C SER A 44 -1.93 9.57 -0.91
N PHE A 45 -2.47 8.81 0.04
CA PHE A 45 -2.86 9.33 1.36
C PHE A 45 -1.67 9.64 2.25
N PHE A 46 -0.65 8.77 2.27
CA PHE A 46 0.56 9.03 3.03
C PHE A 46 1.57 9.86 2.23
N THR A 47 1.35 10.13 0.94
CA THR A 47 2.31 10.84 0.06
C THR A 47 3.69 10.17 0.09
N ASN A 48 3.70 8.84 -0.01
CA ASN A 48 4.87 7.98 0.12
C ASN A 48 5.01 7.10 -1.12
N TYR A 49 6.21 6.62 -1.41
CA TYR A 49 6.32 5.45 -2.28
C TYR A 49 5.82 4.20 -1.55
N VAL A 50 5.08 3.35 -2.24
CA VAL A 50 4.74 2.00 -1.76
C VAL A 50 5.38 0.99 -2.70
N ILE A 51 6.25 0.14 -2.17
CA ILE A 51 6.86 -0.97 -2.90
C ILE A 51 6.26 -2.25 -2.37
N HIS A 52 5.45 -2.90 -3.20
CA HIS A 52 4.76 -4.12 -2.86
C HIS A 52 5.37 -5.30 -3.62
N CYS A 53 5.77 -6.33 -2.88
CA CYS A 53 6.29 -7.57 -3.42
C CYS A 53 5.41 -8.73 -2.96
N ASN A 54 4.92 -9.52 -3.90
CA ASN A 54 4.06 -10.66 -3.62
C ASN A 54 4.60 -11.94 -4.26
N ARG A 55 4.37 -13.07 -3.58
CA ARG A 55 4.69 -14.40 -4.11
C ARG A 55 3.85 -14.72 -5.35
N VAL A 56 4.36 -15.62 -6.17
CA VAL A 56 3.68 -16.21 -7.32
C VAL A 56 3.75 -17.74 -7.29
N GLY A 57 2.84 -18.41 -8.00
CA GLY A 57 2.81 -19.86 -8.16
C GLY A 57 1.87 -20.58 -7.18
N TYR A 58 1.95 -21.91 -7.14
CA TYR A 58 1.07 -22.75 -6.34
C TYR A 58 1.80 -23.41 -5.16
N GLU A 59 1.19 -23.37 -3.98
CA GLU A 59 1.64 -24.11 -2.79
C GLU A 59 0.43 -24.51 -1.95
N ASP A 60 0.35 -25.77 -1.53
CA ASP A 60 -0.72 -26.31 -0.67
C ASP A 60 -2.14 -25.95 -1.12
N GLY A 61 -2.38 -26.05 -2.44
CA GLY A 61 -3.69 -25.75 -3.05
C GLY A 61 -4.05 -24.26 -3.11
N LYS A 62 -3.11 -23.36 -2.78
CA LYS A 62 -3.26 -21.91 -2.94
C LYS A 62 -2.47 -21.44 -4.13
N ASN A 63 -3.11 -20.67 -5.01
CA ASN A 63 -2.44 -19.92 -6.07
C ASN A 63 -2.08 -18.53 -5.56
N PHE A 64 -0.86 -18.06 -5.77
CA PHE A 64 -0.43 -16.70 -5.50
C PHE A 64 -0.33 -15.91 -6.80
N TRP A 65 -0.91 -14.72 -6.81
CA TRP A 65 -1.14 -13.97 -8.03
C TRP A 65 0.06 -13.15 -8.51
N GLY A 66 1.17 -13.09 -7.78
CA GLY A 66 2.31 -12.23 -8.15
C GLY A 66 1.88 -10.76 -8.14
N GLY A 67 2.09 -10.04 -9.25
CA GLY A 67 1.62 -8.66 -9.43
C GLY A 67 2.28 -7.63 -8.50
N SER A 68 3.52 -7.90 -8.09
CA SER A 68 4.38 -6.94 -7.37
C SER A 68 4.39 -5.58 -8.08
N SER A 69 4.49 -4.47 -7.34
CA SER A 69 4.34 -3.14 -7.92
C SER A 69 5.08 -2.05 -7.14
N VAL A 70 5.30 -0.92 -7.80
CA VAL A 70 5.74 0.32 -7.15
C VAL A 70 4.67 1.39 -7.40
N VAL A 71 4.17 2.00 -6.34
CA VAL A 71 3.22 3.11 -6.38
C VAL A 71 3.94 4.39 -5.96
N SER A 72 3.69 5.48 -6.69
CA SER A 72 4.22 6.81 -6.41
C SER A 72 3.47 7.52 -5.28
N PRO A 73 4.04 8.62 -4.72
CA PRO A 73 3.35 9.49 -3.77
C PRO A 73 2.04 10.10 -4.28
N ASP A 74 1.81 10.12 -5.60
CA ASP A 74 0.56 10.61 -6.19
C ASP A 74 -0.52 9.50 -6.27
N GLY A 75 -0.18 8.25 -5.92
CA GLY A 75 -1.08 7.09 -5.96
C GLY A 75 -1.04 6.30 -7.27
N ASP A 76 -0.20 6.70 -8.22
CA ASP A 76 -0.08 6.03 -9.52
C ASP A 76 0.92 4.87 -9.49
N PHE A 77 0.63 3.79 -10.23
CA PHE A 77 1.59 2.72 -10.48
C PHE A 77 2.72 3.21 -11.39
N LEU A 78 3.97 3.07 -10.94
CA LEU A 78 5.17 3.31 -11.74
C LEU A 78 5.61 2.07 -12.51
N ILE A 79 5.48 0.90 -11.87
CA ILE A 79 5.69 -0.41 -12.47
C ILE A 79 4.75 -1.41 -11.82
N GLN A 80 4.30 -2.38 -12.60
CA GLN A 80 3.52 -3.51 -12.13
C GLN A 80 4.02 -4.78 -12.81
N GLY A 81 4.22 -5.83 -12.02
CA GLY A 81 4.61 -7.15 -12.49
C GLY A 81 3.45 -7.90 -13.12
N THR A 82 3.80 -8.95 -13.86
CA THR A 82 2.84 -9.89 -14.41
C THR A 82 2.09 -10.60 -13.29
N TYR A 83 0.86 -11.01 -13.60
CA TYR A 83 0.13 -11.93 -12.74
C TYR A 83 0.54 -13.37 -13.05
N PHE A 84 0.64 -14.19 -12.02
CA PHE A 84 0.88 -15.64 -12.10
C PHE A 84 2.22 -16.11 -12.68
N ASP A 85 3.06 -15.18 -13.15
CA ASP A 85 4.41 -15.47 -13.63
C ASP A 85 5.49 -14.86 -12.71
N GLU A 86 6.65 -15.50 -12.64
CA GLU A 86 7.83 -14.94 -11.99
C GLU A 86 8.36 -13.72 -12.76
N ALA A 87 8.78 -12.69 -12.02
CA ALA A 87 9.31 -11.47 -12.61
C ALA A 87 10.35 -10.81 -11.71
N LEU A 88 11.36 -10.19 -12.35
CA LEU A 88 12.24 -9.22 -11.72
C LEU A 88 11.80 -7.82 -12.14
N LEU A 89 11.37 -7.01 -11.18
CA LEU A 89 10.98 -5.62 -11.42
C LEU A 89 12.12 -4.69 -10.98
N VAL A 90 12.51 -3.80 -11.89
CA VAL A 90 13.53 -2.77 -11.62
C VAL A 90 12.90 -1.42 -11.92
N GLN A 91 12.83 -0.57 -10.89
CA GLN A 91 12.28 0.78 -11.00
C GLN A 91 13.19 1.77 -10.28
N GLN A 92 13.58 2.83 -10.98
CA GLN A 92 14.24 3.97 -10.38
C GLN A 92 13.19 4.93 -9.79
N ILE A 93 13.36 5.35 -8.54
CA ILE A 93 12.48 6.33 -7.88
C ILE A 93 13.24 7.61 -7.56
N ASP A 94 12.56 8.75 -7.61
CA ASP A 94 13.11 10.06 -7.24
C ASP A 94 12.48 10.53 -5.93
N LEU A 95 13.24 10.47 -4.85
CA LEU A 95 12.76 10.89 -3.53
C LEU A 95 12.35 12.37 -3.48
N ASN A 96 12.84 13.22 -4.39
CA ASN A 96 12.37 14.60 -4.47
C ASN A 96 10.91 14.73 -4.91
N GLN A 97 10.30 13.68 -5.50
CA GLN A 97 8.85 13.67 -5.76
C GLN A 97 8.06 13.81 -4.47
N ILE A 98 8.50 13.18 -3.37
CA ILE A 98 7.80 13.23 -2.07
C ILE A 98 7.67 14.68 -1.59
N HIS A 99 8.76 15.44 -1.64
CA HIS A 99 8.75 16.86 -1.25
C HIS A 99 7.82 17.70 -2.12
N ARG A 100 7.80 17.44 -3.43
CA ARG A 100 6.90 18.12 -4.38
C ARG A 100 5.43 17.78 -4.10
N THR A 101 5.12 16.50 -3.89
CA THR A 101 3.76 16.04 -3.57
C THR A 101 3.28 16.60 -2.23
N ARG A 102 4.10 16.56 -1.16
CA ARG A 102 3.76 17.11 0.16
C ARG A 102 3.63 18.63 0.17
N SER A 103 4.35 19.33 -0.71
CA SER A 103 4.20 20.79 -0.87
C SER A 103 2.87 21.16 -1.52
N ARG A 104 2.38 20.34 -2.47
CA ARG A 104 1.08 20.51 -3.13
C ARG A 104 -0.09 20.04 -2.26
N LEU A 105 0.09 18.94 -1.54
CA LEU A 105 -0.93 18.30 -0.72
C LEU A 105 -0.35 18.04 0.69
N PRO A 106 -0.41 19.04 1.60
CA PRO A 106 0.30 19.02 2.87
C PRO A 106 -0.41 18.19 3.97
N LEU A 107 -0.83 16.96 3.65
CA LEU A 107 -1.57 16.08 4.57
C LEU A 107 -0.83 15.84 5.88
N LEU A 108 0.49 15.56 5.81
CA LEU A 108 1.30 15.29 7.00
C LEU A 108 1.42 16.52 7.91
N ARG A 109 1.49 17.72 7.33
CA ARG A 109 1.55 18.98 8.08
C ARG A 109 0.23 19.26 8.79
N ASP A 110 -0.87 18.94 8.13
CA ASP A 110 -2.22 19.24 8.61
C ASP A 110 -2.77 18.13 9.55
N GLU A 111 -2.03 17.04 9.73
CA GLU A 111 -2.38 15.92 10.60
C GLU A 111 -2.42 16.32 12.09
N GLN A 112 -3.37 15.76 12.85
CA GLN A 112 -3.60 16.09 14.26
C GLN A 112 -3.40 14.89 15.18
N PRO A 113 -2.14 14.48 15.46
CA PRO A 113 -1.85 13.25 16.18
C PRO A 113 -2.39 13.24 17.61
N GLN A 114 -2.46 14.39 18.30
CA GLN A 114 -3.02 14.47 19.65
C GLN A 114 -4.54 14.24 19.66
N LEU A 115 -5.25 14.71 18.63
CA LEU A 115 -6.68 14.43 18.47
C LEU A 115 -6.91 12.94 18.21
N MET A 116 -6.13 12.37 17.28
CA MET A 116 -6.17 10.94 16.96
C MET A 116 -5.92 10.09 18.22
N GLN A 117 -4.88 10.41 19.00
CA GLN A 117 -4.55 9.72 20.25
C GLN A 117 -5.70 9.80 21.27
N ARG A 118 -6.29 10.98 21.45
CA ARG A 118 -7.42 11.18 22.39
C ARG A 118 -8.63 10.35 21.99
N GLU A 119 -9.01 10.38 20.71
CA GLU A 119 -10.19 9.64 20.23
C GLU A 119 -9.96 8.13 20.24
N LEU A 120 -8.76 7.66 19.87
CA LEU A 120 -8.40 6.25 19.97
C LEU A 120 -8.47 5.77 21.43
N SER A 121 -7.93 6.54 22.37
CA SER A 121 -8.01 6.23 23.80
C SER A 121 -9.47 6.15 24.29
N ARG A 122 -10.33 7.09 23.86
CA ARG A 122 -11.76 7.10 24.20
C ARG A 122 -12.50 5.88 23.66
N ILE A 123 -12.18 5.43 22.43
CA ILE A 123 -12.81 4.25 21.80
C ILE A 123 -12.44 2.98 22.57
N LEU A 124 -11.15 2.76 22.83
CA LEU A 124 -10.67 1.56 23.54
C LEU A 124 -11.24 1.45 24.96
N ALA A 125 -11.44 2.59 25.64
CA ALA A 125 -12.06 2.61 26.97
C ALA A 125 -13.56 2.26 26.98
N ARG A 126 -14.27 2.38 25.84
CA ARG A 126 -15.69 1.99 25.72
C ARG A 126 -15.85 0.48 25.56
N ASP A 127 -14.99 -0.14 24.76
CA ASP A 127 -15.06 -1.58 24.48
C ASP A 127 -14.58 -2.45 25.67
N SER A 128 -13.96 -1.82 26.67
CA SER A 128 -13.54 -2.46 27.92
C SER A 128 -14.64 -2.47 29.00
N ARG A 129 -15.86 -2.03 28.69
CA ARG A 129 -17.04 -2.08 29.57
C ARG A 129 -18.08 -3.05 29.02
#